data_AF-A0A7Y5BXU9-F1
#
_entry.id   AF-A0A7Y5BXU9-F1
#
_cell.length_a   1.000
_cell.length_b   1.000
_cell.length_c   1.000
_cell.angle_alpha   90.00
_cell.angle_beta   90.00
_cell.angle_gamma   90.00
#
_symmetry.space_group_name_H-M   'P 1'
#
loop_
_entity.id
_entity.type
_entity.pdbx_description
1 polymer ?
#
loop_
_entity_poly.entity_id
_entity_poly.type
_entity_poly.pdbx_seq_one_letter_code
_entity_poly.pdbx_strand_id
1 'polypeptide(L)'
;DQMALPPCHLLFQFYVAHGRLSCQLYQRSADVFLGVPFNIASYALLTMMMAQVCDLAPGDFVHTFGDTHLYTNHLEQARLQLTRTPYTPPAMWLNPAIKDLFAFTYADFELRHYQAHPHIKADVSV
;
A
#
# COMPACT_ATOMS: atom_id res chain seq x y z
N ASP A 1 -8.94 23.61 -8.45
CA ASP A 1 -9.63 24.48 -7.45
C ASP A 1 -10.94 23.90 -6.90
N GLN A 2 -11.52 22.86 -7.51
CA GLN A 2 -12.78 22.25 -7.05
C GLN A 2 -12.60 20.98 -6.19
N MET A 3 -11.36 20.60 -5.84
CA MET A 3 -11.09 19.41 -5.03
C MET A 3 -11.27 19.74 -3.54
N ALA A 4 -12.03 18.92 -2.81
CA ALA A 4 -12.22 19.09 -1.37
C ALA A 4 -10.89 18.99 -0.60
N LEU A 5 -10.01 18.08 -1.02
CA LEU A 5 -8.61 18.00 -0.59
C LEU A 5 -7.76 17.64 -1.81
N PRO A 6 -6.61 18.30 -2.02
CA PRO A 6 -5.70 17.92 -3.09
C PRO A 6 -5.12 16.52 -2.82
N PRO A 7 -5.08 15.63 -3.83
CA PRO A 7 -4.68 14.24 -3.64
C PRO A 7 -3.27 14.13 -3.05
N CYS A 8 -3.07 13.16 -2.16
CA CYS A 8 -1.74 12.85 -1.62
C CYS A 8 -0.93 12.02 -2.62
N HIS A 9 -1.58 11.13 -3.38
CA HIS A 9 -0.98 10.30 -4.43
C HIS A 9 -1.12 11.02 -5.78
N LEU A 10 -0.03 11.60 -6.28
CA LEU A 10 -0.11 12.49 -7.45
C LEU A 10 0.11 11.77 -8.77
N LEU A 11 1.05 10.82 -8.79
CA LEU A 11 1.49 10.16 -9.99
C LEU A 11 1.94 8.74 -9.62
N PHE A 12 1.58 7.78 -10.45
CA PHE A 12 2.24 6.48 -10.46
C PHE A 12 2.60 6.09 -11.89
N GLN A 13 3.66 5.30 -12.02
CA GLN A 13 4.21 4.85 -13.30
C GLN A 13 4.41 3.34 -13.26
N PHE A 14 3.99 2.65 -14.32
CA PHE A 14 4.29 1.23 -14.50
C PHE A 14 5.54 1.02 -15.36
N TYR A 15 6.23 -0.07 -15.09
CA TYR A 15 7.39 -0.53 -15.85
C TYR A 15 7.31 -2.05 -16.03
N VAL A 16 7.66 -2.54 -17.23
CA VAL A 16 7.66 -3.97 -17.54
C VAL A 16 9.05 -4.42 -17.96
N ALA A 17 9.59 -5.42 -17.28
CA ALA A 17 10.83 -6.10 -17.66
C ALA A 17 10.77 -7.58 -17.27
N HIS A 18 11.33 -8.44 -18.11
CA HIS A 18 11.41 -9.89 -17.83
C HIS A 18 10.06 -10.54 -17.41
N GLY A 19 8.96 -10.14 -18.06
CA GLY A 19 7.62 -10.66 -17.75
C GLY A 19 7.04 -10.19 -16.41
N ARG A 20 7.62 -9.15 -15.80
CA ARG A 20 7.19 -8.59 -14.51
C ARG A 20 6.74 -7.14 -14.65
N LEU A 21 5.64 -6.78 -14.00
CA LEU A 21 5.10 -5.41 -13.93
C LEU A 21 5.41 -4.79 -12.57
N SER A 22 6.20 -3.73 -12.56
CA SER A 22 6.53 -2.91 -11.40
C SER A 22 5.72 -1.61 -11.41
N CYS A 23 5.50 -1.03 -10.24
CA CYS A 23 4.80 0.25 -10.07
C CYS A 23 5.63 1.19 -9.19
N GLN A 24 5.85 2.43 -9.65
CA GLN A 24 6.41 3.50 -8.84
C GLN A 24 5.31 4.50 -8.49
N LEU A 25 5.13 4.82 -7.21
CA LEU A 25 4.21 5.85 -6.73
C LEU A 25 4.99 7.06 -6.21
N TYR A 26 4.57 8.27 -6.58
CA TYR A 26 4.95 9.52 -5.90
C TYR A 26 3.81 10.03 -5.01
N GLN A 27 4.04 10.01 -3.69
CA GLN A 27 3.15 10.55 -2.67
C GLN A 27 3.71 11.89 -2.16
N ARG A 28 3.04 13.01 -2.45
CA ARG A 28 3.55 14.35 -2.11
C ARG A 28 3.63 14.63 -0.61
N SER A 29 2.82 13.95 0.19
CA SER A 29 2.67 14.17 1.63
C SER A 29 2.27 12.85 2.30
N ALA A 30 3.05 12.43 3.29
CA ALA A 30 3.01 11.09 3.84
C ALA A 30 3.08 11.11 5.37
N ASP A 31 1.92 10.92 6.01
CA ASP A 31 1.83 10.53 7.42
C ASP A 31 2.36 9.09 7.56
N VAL A 32 3.54 8.97 8.14
CA VAL A 32 4.26 7.70 8.26
C VAL A 32 3.54 6.72 9.19
N PHE A 33 2.82 7.19 10.20
CA PHE A 33 2.24 6.31 11.22
C PHE A 33 0.88 5.78 10.80
N LEU A 34 -0.02 6.66 10.34
CA LEU A 34 -1.37 6.25 9.95
C LEU A 34 -1.49 5.98 8.45
N GLY A 35 -1.02 6.90 7.59
CA GLY A 35 -1.32 6.87 6.16
C GLY A 35 -0.49 5.87 5.36
N VAL A 36 0.83 5.93 5.52
CA VAL A 36 1.79 5.15 4.71
C VAL A 36 1.53 3.64 4.72
N PRO A 37 1.23 2.98 5.86
CA PRO A 37 0.94 1.54 5.87
C PRO A 37 -0.22 1.15 4.94
N PHE A 38 -1.31 1.93 4.93
CA PHE A 38 -2.44 1.69 4.02
C PHE A 38 -2.06 1.97 2.57
N ASN A 39 -1.27 3.01 2.31
CA ASN A 39 -0.88 3.39 0.96
C ASN A 39 0.03 2.34 0.32
N ILE A 40 0.95 1.75 1.09
CA ILE A 40 1.77 0.63 0.65
C ILE A 40 0.91 -0.57 0.26
N ALA A 41 -0.01 -0.99 1.14
CA ALA A 41 -0.90 -2.12 0.86
C ALA A 41 -1.79 -1.87 -0.37
N SER A 42 -2.33 -0.67 -0.51
CA SER A 42 -3.21 -0.28 -1.62
C SER A 42 -2.51 -0.37 -2.98
N TYR A 43 -1.31 0.21 -3.10
CA TYR A 43 -0.60 0.21 -4.39
C TYR A 43 0.12 -1.10 -4.68
N ALA A 44 0.54 -1.85 -3.66
CA ALA A 44 0.96 -3.23 -3.84
C ALA A 44 -0.17 -4.07 -4.44
N LEU A 45 -1.39 -3.97 -3.88
CA LEU A 45 -2.56 -4.67 -4.41
C LEU A 45 -2.90 -4.24 -5.84
N LEU A 46 -2.91 -2.94 -6.13
CA LEU A 46 -3.11 -2.44 -7.50
C LEU A 46 -2.07 -2.99 -8.47
N THR A 47 -0.80 -3.05 -8.06
CA THR A 47 0.28 -3.62 -8.88
C THR A 47 0.02 -5.10 -9.18
N MET A 48 -0.43 -5.87 -8.18
CA MET A 48 -0.79 -7.27 -8.36
C MET A 48 -1.99 -7.46 -9.28
N MET A 49 -3.05 -6.65 -9.13
CA MET A 49 -4.24 -6.67 -9.99
C MET A 49 -3.87 -6.36 -11.45
N MET A 50 -3.08 -5.31 -11.67
CA MET A 50 -2.60 -4.91 -12.99
C MET A 50 -1.73 -5.99 -13.63
N ALA A 51 -0.80 -6.58 -12.88
CA ALA A 51 0.02 -7.67 -13.36
C ALA A 51 -0.85 -8.86 -13.82
N GLN A 52 -1.85 -9.27 -13.01
CA GLN A 52 -2.72 -10.40 -13.34
C GLN A 52 -3.51 -10.19 -14.64
N VAL A 53 -4.15 -9.03 -14.81
CA VAL A 53 -5.00 -8.77 -16.00
C VAL A 53 -4.18 -8.51 -17.26
N CYS A 54 -2.89 -8.21 -17.12
CA CYS A 54 -1.94 -8.09 -18.22
C CYS A 54 -1.15 -9.37 -18.49
N ASP A 55 -1.45 -10.50 -17.82
CA ASP A 55 -0.72 -11.77 -17.92
C ASP A 55 0.79 -11.64 -17.60
N LEU A 56 1.09 -10.84 -16.57
CA LEU A 56 2.45 -10.59 -16.05
C LEU A 56 2.55 -11.01 -14.59
N ALA A 57 3.77 -11.25 -14.12
CA ALA A 57 4.05 -11.43 -12.70
C ALA A 57 4.20 -10.05 -12.00
N PRO A 58 3.80 -9.91 -10.72
CA PRO A 58 4.07 -8.68 -9.97
C PRO A 58 5.58 -8.50 -9.77
N GLY A 59 6.08 -7.33 -10.13
CA GLY A 59 7.45 -6.86 -9.92
C GLY A 59 7.59 -6.07 -8.61
N ASP A 60 8.38 -5.00 -8.66
CA ASP A 60 8.63 -4.15 -7.50
C ASP A 60 7.54 -3.08 -7.35
N PHE A 61 7.20 -2.78 -6.10
CA PHE A 61 6.48 -1.56 -5.75
C PHE A 61 7.47 -0.55 -5.15
N VAL A 62 7.71 0.55 -5.85
CA VAL A 62 8.63 1.62 -5.45
C VAL A 62 7.83 2.81 -4.94
N HIS A 63 7.91 3.11 -3.65
CA HIS A 63 7.17 4.21 -3.04
C HIS A 63 8.10 5.40 -2.78
N THR A 64 7.91 6.48 -3.54
CA THR A 64 8.62 7.75 -3.38
C THR A 64 7.76 8.74 -2.60
N PHE A 65 8.36 9.38 -1.61
CA PHE A 65 7.69 10.39 -0.80
C PHE A 65 8.25 11.80 -1.08
N GLY A 66 7.36 12.79 -1.05
CA GLY A 66 7.70 14.21 -0.93
C GLY A 66 7.90 14.58 0.53
N ASP A 67 6.96 15.34 1.10
CA ASP A 67 6.93 15.63 2.54
C ASP A 67 6.60 14.35 3.31
N THR A 68 7.56 13.85 4.09
CA THR A 68 7.43 12.63 4.90
C THR A 68 7.50 13.03 6.36
N HIS A 69 6.42 12.82 7.11
CA HIS A 69 6.30 13.36 8.45
C HIS A 69 5.64 12.39 9.44
N LEU A 70 5.87 12.69 10.72
CA LEU A 70 5.26 12.03 11.85
C LEU A 70 4.68 13.12 12.76
N TYR A 71 3.40 13.02 13.10
CA TYR A 71 2.78 13.97 14.00
C TYR A 71 3.31 13.83 15.44
N THR A 72 3.40 14.93 16.16
CA THR A 72 3.96 14.96 17.52
C THR A 72 3.13 14.15 18.51
N ASN A 73 1.81 14.06 18.32
CA ASN A 73 0.88 13.22 19.08
C ASN A 73 0.98 11.72 18.74
N HIS A 74 1.84 11.32 17.79
CA HIS A 74 2.09 9.92 17.41
C HIS A 74 3.47 9.41 17.87
N LEU A 75 4.27 10.23 18.54
CA LEU A 75 5.66 9.87 18.89
C LEU A 75 5.75 8.68 19.86
N GLU A 76 4.86 8.58 20.85
CA GLU A 76 4.86 7.46 21.80
C GLU A 76 4.45 6.15 21.11
N GLN A 77 3.45 6.23 20.23
CA GLN A 77 2.96 5.12 19.43
C GLN A 77 4.02 4.59 18.47
N ALA A 78 4.73 5.50 17.78
CA ALA A 78 5.83 5.13 16.89
C ALA A 78 6.98 4.47 17.67
N ARG A 79 7.36 5.01 18.84
CA ARG A 79 8.39 4.39 19.69
C ARG A 79 7.98 3.00 20.15
N LEU A 80 6.73 2.80 20.57
CA LEU A 80 6.21 1.49 20.94
C LEU A 80 6.21 0.52 19.75
N GLN A 81 5.86 0.97 18.55
CA GLN A 81 5.91 0.12 17.36
C GLN A 81 7.34 -0.33 17.04
N LEU A 82 8.33 0.54 17.22
CA LEU A 82 9.74 0.24 17.00
C LEU A 82 10.33 -0.77 18.00
N THR A 83 9.68 -1.04 19.14
CA THR A 83 10.11 -2.11 20.06
C THR A 83 9.65 -3.50 19.63
N ARG A 84 8.83 -3.63 18.58
CA ARG A 84 8.25 -4.89 18.14
C ARG A 84 9.09 -5.51 17.02
N THR A 85 9.33 -6.82 17.11
CA THR A 85 9.97 -7.57 16.01
C THR A 85 8.95 -7.88 14.92
N PRO A 86 9.19 -7.51 13.65
CA PRO A 86 8.28 -7.87 12.56
C PRO A 86 8.08 -9.39 12.44
N TYR A 87 6.84 -9.82 12.21
CA TYR A 87 6.54 -11.22 11.84
C TYR A 87 6.84 -11.47 10.36
N THR A 88 6.79 -12.74 9.96
CA THR A 88 6.82 -13.12 8.54
C THR A 88 5.69 -12.40 7.77
N PRO A 89 5.99 -11.81 6.59
CA PRO A 89 4.97 -11.14 5.79
C PRO A 89 3.80 -12.07 5.41
N PRO A 90 2.56 -11.54 5.31
CA PRO A 90 1.44 -12.30 4.77
C PRO A 90 1.63 -12.57 3.27
N ALA A 91 0.78 -13.44 2.72
CA ALA A 91 0.66 -13.68 1.29
C ALA A 91 -0.72 -13.22 0.81
N MET A 92 -0.76 -12.36 -0.20
CA MET A 92 -2.01 -11.94 -0.85
C MET A 92 -2.35 -12.92 -1.98
N TRP A 93 -3.52 -13.55 -1.91
CA TRP A 93 -4.06 -14.39 -2.98
C TRP A 93 -5.12 -13.62 -3.75
N LEU A 94 -5.07 -13.70 -5.09
CA LEU A 94 -6.05 -13.12 -6.01
C LEU A 94 -6.75 -14.26 -6.77
N ASN A 95 -8.04 -14.13 -7.04
CA ASN A 95 -8.78 -15.08 -7.87
C ASN A 95 -8.21 -15.10 -9.31
N PRO A 96 -7.59 -16.21 -9.76
CA PRO A 96 -6.93 -16.27 -11.06
C PRO A 96 -7.89 -16.25 -12.26
N ALA A 97 -9.19 -16.47 -12.03
CA ALA A 97 -10.22 -16.44 -13.06
C ALA A 97 -10.53 -15.00 -13.54
N ILE A 98 -10.20 -13.97 -12.75
CA ILE A 98 -10.45 -12.58 -13.11
C ILE A 98 -9.41 -12.10 -14.13
N LYS A 99 -9.90 -11.64 -15.29
CA LYS A 99 -9.08 -11.15 -16.42
C LYS A 99 -9.35 -9.70 -16.80
N ASP A 100 -10.24 -9.02 -16.08
CA ASP A 100 -10.55 -7.60 -16.26
C ASP A 100 -10.38 -6.87 -14.92
N LEU A 101 -9.72 -5.71 -14.94
CA LEU A 101 -9.41 -4.92 -13.76
C LEU A 101 -10.68 -4.49 -13.02
N PHE A 102 -11.75 -4.21 -13.77
CA PHE A 102 -13.00 -3.72 -13.20
C PHE A 102 -13.95 -4.85 -12.76
N ALA A 103 -13.60 -6.10 -13.04
CA ALA A 103 -14.38 -7.27 -12.64
C ALA A 103 -14.00 -7.80 -11.23
N PHE A 104 -12.91 -7.31 -10.63
CA PHE A 104 -12.54 -7.69 -9.26
C PHE A 104 -13.60 -7.24 -8.25
N THR A 105 -13.92 -8.14 -7.32
CA THR A 105 -14.77 -7.90 -6.16
C THR A 105 -14.01 -8.17 -4.87
N TYR A 106 -14.56 -7.75 -3.72
CA TYR A 106 -13.93 -8.02 -2.42
C TYR A 106 -13.62 -9.51 -2.17
N ALA A 107 -14.50 -10.40 -2.66
CA ALA A 107 -14.36 -11.85 -2.48
C ALA A 107 -13.21 -12.46 -3.30
N ASP A 108 -12.63 -11.72 -4.24
CA ASP A 108 -11.53 -12.19 -5.09
C ASP A 108 -10.14 -12.02 -4.44
N PHE A 109 -10.10 -11.53 -3.20
CA PHE A 109 -8.87 -11.27 -2.46
C PHE A 109 -8.87 -12.02 -1.12
N GLU A 110 -7.74 -12.65 -0.79
CA GLU A 110 -7.55 -13.29 0.51
C GLU A 110 -6.14 -13.00 1.04
N LEU A 111 -6.06 -12.37 2.22
CA LEU A 111 -4.78 -12.13 2.90
C LEU A 111 -4.46 -13.32 3.81
N ARG A 112 -3.59 -14.20 3.35
CA ARG A 112 -3.21 -15.44 4.03
C ARG A 112 -2.03 -15.22 4.97
N HIS A 113 -2.01 -16.00 6.05
CA HIS A 113 -0.93 -16.02 7.05
C HIS A 113 -0.65 -14.66 7.72
N TYR A 114 -1.64 -13.76 7.73
CA TYR A 114 -1.48 -12.46 8.37
C TYR A 114 -1.35 -12.59 9.88
N GLN A 115 -0.20 -12.17 10.39
CA GLN A 115 0.06 -12.03 11.81
C GLN A 115 0.40 -10.57 12.09
N ALA A 116 -0.22 -10.01 13.12
CA ALA A 116 0.00 -8.64 13.54
C ALA A 116 0.16 -8.56 15.04
N HIS A 117 0.99 -7.63 15.49
CA HIS A 117 1.05 -7.24 16.89
C HIS A 117 -0.25 -6.53 17.32
N PRO A 118 -0.55 -6.43 18.63
CA PRO A 118 -1.74 -5.75 19.11
C PRO A 118 -1.90 -4.33 18.57
N HIS A 119 -3.14 -3.93 18.27
CA HIS A 119 -3.46 -2.60 17.75
C HIS A 119 -2.86 -1.47 18.60
N ILE A 120 -2.26 -0.47 17.95
CA ILE A 120 -1.80 0.76 18.59
C ILE A 120 -2.76 1.87 18.16
N LYS A 121 -3.51 2.42 19.11
CA LYS A 121 -4.44 3.52 18.84
C LYS A 121 -3.67 4.84 18.69
N ALA A 122 -3.95 5.58 17.62
CA ALA A 122 -3.51 6.96 17.43
C ALA A 122 -4.65 7.78 16.83
N ASP A 123 -4.74 9.05 17.22
CA ASP A 123 -5.79 9.95 16.76
C ASP A 123 -5.38 10.62 15.45
N VAL A 124 -6.30 10.73 14.49
CA VAL A 124 -6.04 11.46 13.24
C VAL A 124 -5.87 12.94 13.59
N SER A 125 -4.73 13.53 13.20
CA SER A 125 -4.51 14.97 13.32
C SER A 125 -5.32 15.69 12.24
N VAL A 126 -6.16 16.64 12.66
CA VAL A 126 -6.99 17.48 11.77
C VAL A 126 -6.25 18.76 11.42
#